data_AF-A0A231VI76-F1
#
_entry.id   AF-A0A231VI76-F1
#
_cell.length_a   1.000
_cell.length_b   1.000
_cell.length_c   1.000
_cell.angle_alpha   90.00
_cell.angle_beta   90.00
_cell.angle_gamma   90.00
#
_symmetry.space_group_name_H-M   'P 1'
#
loop_
_entity.id
_entity.type
_entity.pdbx_description
1 polymer ?
#
loop_
_entity_poly.entity_id
_entity_poly.type
_entity_poly.pdbx_seq_one_letter_code
_entity_poly.pdbx_strand_id
1 'polypeptide(L)'
;MDNYDIYKDIAERTEGDIYIGVVGPVRTGKSTFIKRFMDILVLPNIDNANLKERVQDELPQSAAGKTIMTTEPKFVPEKAVEISLNENTRFSVRLVDCVGYMVKGAMGYLEGDRPRMITTPWYDYEIPFEEAAEIGTKKVINDHSTIGLVVTTDGSITDIPRDNYVEPEERVVKELKDIQKPFIILLNTTHPEDADTIKLGKELETKYDVPVVAVNVLKMGTDDIKEILEKVLYEFPITELNIDFPRWVDVLENDHWLKQSIMNSIKQSINDLFRLRDIKKTADIIKSNENMADVVIKKIDPGEGVANIEAKTKEGLFFKILSDECGLEIRGDRDLMKMMKELSYAKSEYDKLKDAIEDAKKKGVGVVPASIDNMEFEKPEIVRQGGSFAVRLRASAPSLHIFRTDVTTEVSPIVGTEKQSEDFVKYITEQFENDPDKIWESNIFGKSLSDLVKEGMQNKLGKIPENVSIRLRDTLERIVNDGGGGIICIIL
;
A
#
# COMPACT_ATOMS: atom_id res chain seq x y z
N MET A 1 18.98 11.85 11.36
CA MET A 1 19.37 10.75 10.47
C MET A 1 19.88 9.69 11.41
N ASP A 2 19.03 8.71 11.67
CA ASP A 2 19.24 7.72 12.71
C ASP A 2 20.50 6.91 12.42
N ASN A 3 21.19 6.55 13.51
CA ASN A 3 22.49 5.91 13.51
C ASN A 3 22.29 4.42 13.15
N TYR A 4 22.07 4.13 11.87
CA TYR A 4 21.97 2.76 11.36
C TYR A 4 23.35 2.09 11.51
N ASP A 5 23.35 0.91 12.12
CA ASP A 5 24.53 0.05 12.13
C ASP A 5 24.48 -0.80 10.85
N ILE A 6 25.07 -0.28 9.76
CA ILE A 6 25.12 -0.93 8.43
C ILE A 6 25.49 -2.41 8.54
N TYR A 7 26.37 -2.74 9.49
CA TYR A 7 26.84 -4.09 9.73
C TYR A 7 25.80 -5.00 10.36
N LYS A 8 24.92 -4.44 11.19
CA LYS A 8 23.76 -5.15 11.72
C LYS A 8 22.75 -5.43 10.61
N ASP A 9 22.45 -4.43 9.80
CA ASP A 9 21.46 -4.56 8.73
C ASP A 9 21.91 -5.58 7.67
N ILE A 10 23.17 -5.55 7.26
CA ILE A 10 23.71 -6.56 6.33
C ILE A 10 23.74 -7.96 6.94
N ALA A 11 24.00 -8.09 8.24
CA ALA A 11 23.95 -9.37 8.94
C ALA A 11 22.51 -9.91 9.00
N GLU A 12 21.53 -9.08 9.39
CA GLU A 12 20.10 -9.44 9.36
C GLU A 12 19.68 -9.86 7.95
N ARG A 13 20.12 -9.11 6.92
CA ARG A 13 19.79 -9.40 5.52
C ARG A 13 20.37 -10.70 4.98
N THR A 14 21.51 -11.12 5.53
CA THR A 14 22.26 -12.30 5.11
C THR A 14 22.16 -13.46 6.10
N GLU A 15 21.19 -13.41 7.03
CA GLU A 15 20.97 -14.42 8.07
C GLU A 15 22.21 -14.69 8.95
N GLY A 16 23.04 -13.67 9.14
CA GLY A 16 24.25 -13.71 9.94
C GLY A 16 25.51 -14.13 9.19
N ASP A 17 25.41 -14.49 7.91
CA ASP A 17 26.56 -14.92 7.10
C ASP A 17 26.78 -14.06 5.85
N ILE A 18 27.80 -13.22 5.89
CA ILE A 18 28.21 -12.35 4.79
C ILE A 18 29.17 -13.10 3.87
N TYR A 19 28.62 -13.64 2.77
CA TYR A 19 29.39 -14.27 1.69
C TYR A 19 29.55 -13.33 0.50
N ILE A 20 30.76 -12.81 0.29
CA ILE A 20 31.05 -11.85 -0.78
C ILE A 20 31.78 -12.55 -1.93
N GLY A 21 31.11 -12.64 -3.09
CA GLY A 21 31.73 -13.09 -4.33
C GLY A 21 32.44 -11.94 -5.03
N VAL A 22 33.78 -11.93 -5.02
CA VAL A 22 34.58 -10.91 -5.71
C VAL A 22 34.91 -11.40 -7.11
N VAL A 23 34.36 -10.71 -8.12
CA VAL A 23 34.35 -11.14 -9.52
C VAL A 23 34.79 -9.99 -10.42
N GLY A 24 35.11 -10.29 -11.67
CA GLY A 24 35.53 -9.28 -12.64
C GLY A 24 36.83 -9.65 -13.37
N PRO A 25 37.30 -8.81 -14.29
CA PRO A 25 38.41 -9.15 -15.17
C PRO A 25 39.74 -9.43 -14.44
N VAL A 26 40.67 -10.15 -15.06
CA VAL A 26 42.02 -10.35 -14.51
C VAL A 26 42.76 -9.01 -14.37
N ARG A 27 43.65 -8.91 -13.38
CA ARG A 27 44.45 -7.69 -13.13
C ARG A 27 43.65 -6.41 -12.83
N THR A 28 42.45 -6.52 -12.27
CA THR A 28 41.67 -5.35 -11.79
C THR A 28 41.86 -5.05 -10.30
N GLY A 29 42.64 -5.88 -9.59
CA GLY A 29 42.91 -5.71 -8.15
C GLY A 29 41.99 -6.50 -7.22
N LYS A 30 41.28 -7.53 -7.70
CA LYS A 30 40.43 -8.43 -6.88
C LYS A 30 41.12 -8.95 -5.61
N SER A 31 42.25 -9.65 -5.75
CA SER A 31 42.95 -10.22 -4.60
C SER A 31 43.53 -9.14 -3.66
N THR A 32 43.85 -7.96 -4.20
CA THR A 32 44.25 -6.79 -3.39
C THR A 32 43.07 -6.27 -2.57
N PHE A 33 41.87 -6.21 -3.16
CA PHE A 33 40.64 -5.83 -2.46
C PHE A 33 40.34 -6.80 -1.32
N ILE A 34 40.36 -8.12 -1.60
CA ILE A 34 40.11 -9.14 -0.58
C ILE A 34 41.08 -9.00 0.58
N LYS A 35 42.38 -8.87 0.30
CA LYS A 35 43.38 -8.68 1.35
C LYS A 35 43.09 -7.42 2.17
N ARG A 36 42.84 -6.28 1.53
CA ARG A 36 42.55 -5.02 2.22
C ARG A 36 41.26 -5.08 3.06
N PHE A 37 40.22 -5.70 2.53
CA PHE A 37 38.97 -5.92 3.25
C PHE A 37 39.20 -6.78 4.51
N MET A 38 39.96 -7.86 4.37
CA MET A 38 40.32 -8.73 5.50
C MET A 38 41.19 -8.01 6.53
N ASP A 39 42.18 -7.23 6.10
CA ASP A 39 43.09 -6.48 6.98
C ASP A 39 42.37 -5.40 7.80
N ILE A 40 41.39 -4.72 7.20
CA ILE A 40 40.72 -3.55 7.80
C ILE A 40 39.50 -3.97 8.62
N LEU A 41 38.69 -4.91 8.13
CA LEU A 41 37.41 -5.27 8.75
C LEU A 41 37.48 -6.58 9.53
N VAL A 42 38.15 -7.61 9.02
CA VAL A 42 38.05 -8.96 9.59
C VAL A 42 39.10 -9.17 10.68
N LEU A 43 40.39 -9.08 10.35
CA LEU A 43 41.50 -9.36 11.28
C LEU A 43 41.47 -8.53 12.58
N PRO A 44 41.09 -7.24 12.59
CA PRO A 44 41.02 -6.47 13.83
C PRO A 44 39.91 -6.94 14.77
N ASN A 45 38.85 -7.56 14.24
CA ASN A 45 37.63 -7.92 14.95
C ASN A 45 37.52 -9.43 15.26
N ILE A 46 38.63 -10.17 15.14
CA ILE A 46 38.75 -11.57 15.61
C ILE A 46 39.32 -11.57 17.03
N ASP A 47 38.56 -12.09 17.99
CA ASP A 47 38.99 -12.19 19.40
C ASP A 47 40.10 -13.24 19.62
N ASN A 48 40.06 -14.35 18.88
CA ASN A 48 40.97 -15.47 19.06
C ASN A 48 42.28 -15.27 18.27
N ALA A 49 43.39 -15.08 18.98
CA ALA A 49 44.72 -14.87 18.38
C ALA A 49 45.19 -16.01 17.46
N ASN A 50 44.92 -17.28 17.82
CA ASN A 50 45.31 -18.43 17.00
C ASN A 50 44.49 -18.49 15.71
N LEU A 51 43.19 -18.15 15.79
CA LEU A 51 42.34 -18.06 14.61
C LEU A 51 42.78 -16.91 13.71
N LYS A 52 43.14 -15.77 14.29
CA LYS A 52 43.64 -14.60 13.57
C LYS A 52 44.92 -14.89 12.80
N GLU A 53 45.90 -15.56 13.43
CA GLU A 53 47.15 -15.97 12.77
C GLU A 53 46.88 -16.93 11.61
N ARG A 54 46.01 -17.94 11.81
CA ARG A 54 45.58 -18.85 10.74
C ARG A 54 44.93 -18.12 9.57
N VAL A 55 43.98 -17.21 9.84
CA VAL A 55 43.29 -16.45 8.79
C VAL A 55 44.28 -15.57 8.03
N GLN A 56 45.26 -14.98 8.72
CA GLN A 56 46.32 -14.19 8.12
C GLN A 56 47.19 -15.01 7.16
N ASP A 57 47.49 -16.27 7.49
CA ASP A 57 48.22 -17.20 6.62
C ASP A 57 47.40 -17.67 5.40
N GLU A 58 46.06 -17.67 5.50
CA GLU A 58 45.16 -18.04 4.40
C GLU A 58 44.95 -16.93 3.34
N LEU A 59 45.34 -15.68 3.66
CA LEU A 59 45.19 -14.53 2.78
C LEU A 59 45.97 -14.68 1.46
N PRO A 60 45.44 -14.15 0.35
CA PRO A 60 46.17 -14.16 -0.91
C PRO A 60 47.45 -13.31 -0.80
N GLN A 61 48.58 -13.86 -1.26
CA GLN A 61 49.81 -13.08 -1.39
C GLN A 61 49.66 -12.09 -2.55
N SER A 62 49.43 -10.83 -2.23
CA SER A 62 49.41 -9.74 -3.22
C SER A 62 50.84 -9.49 -3.73
N ALA A 63 51.24 -10.17 -4.80
CA ALA A 63 52.48 -9.85 -5.51
C ALA A 63 52.19 -8.84 -6.62
N ALA A 64 53.03 -7.79 -6.74
CA ALA A 64 53.02 -6.83 -7.84
C ALA A 64 53.53 -7.43 -9.17
N GLY A 65 53.22 -8.71 -9.43
CA GLY A 65 53.67 -9.46 -10.59
C GLY A 65 52.75 -9.32 -11.80
N LYS A 66 53.30 -9.45 -13.00
CA LYS A 66 52.55 -9.45 -14.27
C LYS A 66 51.80 -10.78 -14.54
N THR A 67 52.02 -11.80 -13.70
CA THR A 67 51.51 -13.16 -13.87
C THR A 67 50.22 -13.37 -13.08
N ILE A 68 49.21 -14.00 -13.71
CA ILE A 68 47.95 -14.37 -13.06
C ILE A 68 48.25 -15.48 -12.03
N MET A 69 47.91 -15.24 -10.76
CA MET A 69 48.14 -16.20 -9.66
C MET A 69 46.88 -17.02 -9.34
N THR A 70 45.69 -16.43 -9.46
CA THR A 70 44.41 -17.09 -9.15
C THR A 70 44.00 -17.95 -10.33
N THR A 71 44.26 -19.25 -10.26
CA THR A 71 43.90 -20.24 -11.28
C THR A 71 42.61 -20.99 -10.99
N GLU A 72 42.13 -20.94 -9.74
CA GLU A 72 40.90 -21.57 -9.28
C GLU A 72 40.18 -20.65 -8.26
N PRO A 73 38.85 -20.73 -8.13
CA PRO A 73 38.12 -19.99 -7.10
C PRO A 73 38.61 -20.37 -5.70
N LYS A 74 39.01 -19.39 -4.89
CA LYS A 74 39.49 -19.64 -3.52
C LYS A 74 38.60 -18.94 -2.50
N PHE A 75 38.11 -19.71 -1.53
CA PHE A 75 37.47 -19.16 -0.35
C PHE A 75 38.53 -18.58 0.60
N VAL A 76 38.32 -17.35 1.04
CA VAL A 76 39.22 -16.61 1.93
C VAL A 76 38.37 -15.96 3.03
N PRO A 77 38.43 -16.44 4.28
CA PRO A 77 39.13 -17.64 4.76
C PRO A 77 38.46 -18.96 4.30
N GLU A 78 39.15 -20.09 4.50
CA GLU A 78 38.65 -21.42 4.11
C GLU A 78 37.32 -21.74 4.79
N LYS A 79 37.19 -21.36 6.07
CA LYS A 79 35.93 -21.41 6.83
C LYS A 79 35.46 -20.00 7.13
N ALA A 80 34.14 -19.79 7.17
CA ALA A 80 33.59 -18.51 7.60
C ALA A 80 34.08 -18.19 9.02
N VAL A 81 34.45 -16.93 9.24
CA VAL A 81 35.00 -16.46 10.52
C VAL A 81 34.02 -15.49 11.13
N GLU A 82 33.57 -15.79 12.34
CA GLU A 82 32.74 -14.90 13.15
C GLU A 82 33.59 -13.71 13.62
N ILE A 83 33.08 -12.49 13.39
CA ILE A 83 33.68 -11.25 13.91
C ILE A 83 32.66 -10.49 14.75
N SER A 84 33.16 -9.78 15.76
CA SER A 84 32.37 -8.90 16.62
C SER A 84 32.80 -7.45 16.40
N LEU A 85 31.92 -6.62 15.85
CA LEU A 85 32.21 -5.19 15.65
C LEU A 85 31.88 -4.34 16.89
N ASN A 86 30.84 -4.72 17.62
CA ASN A 86 30.39 -4.10 18.86
C ASN A 86 29.59 -5.12 19.69
N GLU A 87 29.05 -4.72 20.85
CA GLU A 87 28.37 -5.64 21.78
C GLU A 87 27.14 -6.33 21.16
N ASN A 88 26.53 -5.76 20.13
CA ASN A 88 25.24 -6.20 19.58
C ASN A 88 25.31 -6.72 18.13
N THR A 89 26.46 -6.64 17.45
CA THR A 89 26.61 -7.02 16.04
C THR A 89 27.68 -8.09 15.89
N ARG A 90 27.23 -9.31 15.57
CA ARG A 90 28.07 -10.48 15.25
C ARG A 90 27.62 -11.10 13.94
N PHE A 91 28.57 -11.45 13.09
CA PHE A 91 28.30 -12.15 11.84
C PHE A 91 29.54 -12.90 11.37
N SER A 92 29.33 -13.91 10.54
CA SER A 92 30.40 -14.63 9.87
C SER A 92 30.73 -13.96 8.54
N VAL A 93 32.02 -13.83 8.23
CA VAL A 93 32.48 -13.32 6.94
C VAL A 93 33.23 -14.39 6.18
N ARG A 94 32.96 -14.49 4.88
CA ARG A 94 33.75 -15.29 3.95
C ARG A 94 33.74 -14.66 2.56
N LEU A 95 34.90 -14.44 1.97
CA LEU A 95 35.03 -13.94 0.61
C LEU A 95 35.38 -15.08 -0.34
N VAL A 96 34.99 -14.92 -1.60
CA VAL A 96 35.42 -15.78 -2.69
C VAL A 96 36.22 -14.95 -3.68
N ASP A 97 37.50 -15.29 -3.86
CA ASP A 97 38.29 -14.80 -4.99
C ASP A 97 37.94 -15.65 -6.22
N CYS A 98 37.11 -15.13 -7.10
CA CYS A 98 36.78 -15.82 -8.34
C CYS A 98 37.89 -15.64 -9.38
N VAL A 99 38.04 -16.63 -10.26
CA VAL A 99 39.00 -16.51 -11.35
C VAL A 99 38.56 -15.37 -12.25
N GLY A 100 39.51 -14.50 -12.60
CA GLY A 100 39.17 -13.32 -13.40
C GLY A 100 38.84 -13.67 -14.84
N TYR A 101 37.91 -12.93 -15.44
CA TYR A 101 37.65 -13.03 -16.87
C TYR A 101 38.87 -12.51 -17.63
N MET A 102 39.22 -13.22 -18.70
CA MET A 102 40.44 -12.95 -19.44
C MET A 102 40.38 -11.61 -20.15
N VAL A 103 41.52 -10.92 -20.19
CA VAL A 103 41.68 -9.59 -20.79
C VAL A 103 42.78 -9.66 -21.85
N LYS A 104 42.53 -9.05 -23.01
CA LYS A 104 43.53 -8.91 -24.07
C LYS A 104 44.78 -8.21 -23.50
N GLY A 105 45.93 -8.88 -23.54
CA GLY A 105 47.22 -8.38 -23.00
C GLY A 105 47.63 -8.87 -21.61
N ALA A 106 46.84 -9.74 -20.95
CA ALA A 106 47.31 -10.45 -19.74
C ALA A 106 48.25 -11.62 -20.13
N MET A 107 49.37 -11.82 -19.42
CA MET A 107 50.29 -12.95 -19.69
C MET A 107 49.99 -14.14 -18.75
N GLY A 108 50.01 -15.37 -19.28
CA GLY A 108 49.96 -16.61 -18.47
C GLY A 108 48.94 -17.70 -18.87
N TYR A 109 48.19 -17.53 -19.96
CA TYR A 109 47.13 -18.47 -20.38
C TYR A 109 47.44 -19.27 -21.66
N LEU A 110 48.49 -18.90 -22.39
CA LEU A 110 48.98 -19.62 -23.55
C LEU A 110 50.22 -20.42 -23.17
N GLU A 111 50.22 -21.72 -23.49
CA GLU A 111 51.43 -22.53 -23.48
C GLU A 111 51.94 -22.62 -24.93
N GLY A 112 52.83 -21.68 -25.29
CA GLY A 112 53.19 -21.43 -26.69
C GLY A 112 52.07 -20.70 -27.44
N ASP A 113 51.48 -21.36 -28.44
CA ASP A 113 50.39 -20.85 -29.30
C ASP A 113 49.04 -21.54 -29.02
N ARG A 114 48.98 -22.40 -27.98
CA ARG A 114 47.78 -23.17 -27.61
C ARG A 114 47.26 -22.75 -26.24
N PRO A 115 45.93 -22.78 -26.03
CA PRO A 115 45.34 -22.57 -24.71
C PRO A 115 45.92 -23.58 -23.71
N ARG A 116 46.31 -23.10 -22.53
CA ARG A 116 46.70 -23.97 -21.43
C ARG A 116 45.51 -24.84 -21.03
N MET A 117 45.70 -26.16 -21.02
CA MET A 117 44.67 -27.12 -20.63
C MET A 117 44.81 -27.46 -19.14
N ILE A 118 43.69 -27.64 -18.43
CA ILE A 118 43.69 -28.07 -17.02
C ILE A 118 42.65 -29.15 -16.78
N THR A 119 42.97 -30.07 -15.86
CA THR A 119 42.01 -31.05 -15.34
C THR A 119 41.15 -30.37 -14.28
N THR A 120 39.84 -30.57 -14.33
CA THR A 120 38.91 -30.00 -13.35
C THR A 120 38.12 -31.10 -12.65
N PRO A 121 37.63 -30.88 -11.42
CA PRO A 121 36.81 -31.87 -10.72
C PRO A 121 35.39 -32.04 -11.31
N TRP A 122 35.04 -31.29 -12.36
CA TRP A 122 33.69 -31.28 -12.95
C TRP A 122 33.58 -32.07 -14.26
N TYR A 123 34.72 -32.42 -14.87
CA TYR A 123 34.78 -33.12 -16.15
C TYR A 123 35.84 -34.21 -16.11
N ASP A 124 35.56 -35.33 -16.77
CA ASP A 124 36.48 -36.46 -16.88
C ASP A 124 37.56 -36.24 -17.98
N TYR A 125 37.64 -35.03 -18.55
CA TYR A 125 38.57 -34.62 -19.59
C TYR A 125 39.15 -33.23 -19.31
N GLU A 126 40.36 -32.97 -19.82
CA GLU A 126 40.98 -31.65 -19.70
C GLU A 126 40.21 -30.62 -20.54
N ILE A 127 39.94 -29.47 -19.92
CA ILE A 127 39.28 -28.33 -20.57
C ILE A 127 40.24 -27.13 -20.63
N PRO A 128 40.07 -26.21 -21.59
CA PRO A 128 40.84 -24.97 -21.63
C PRO A 128 40.73 -24.22 -20.30
N PHE A 129 41.84 -23.65 -19.84
CA PHE A 129 41.91 -22.89 -18.59
C PHE A 129 40.85 -21.78 -18.50
N GLU A 130 40.59 -21.10 -19.61
CA GLU A 130 39.56 -20.07 -19.71
C GLU A 130 38.15 -20.61 -19.45
N GLU A 131 37.81 -21.77 -20.04
CA GLU A 131 36.51 -22.43 -19.86
C GLU A 131 36.33 -22.98 -18.43
N ALA A 132 37.38 -23.56 -17.87
CA ALA A 132 37.40 -24.02 -16.47
C ALA A 132 37.19 -22.89 -15.47
N ALA A 133 37.88 -21.77 -15.68
CA ALA A 133 37.77 -20.56 -14.86
C ALA A 133 36.34 -20.01 -14.88
N GLU A 134 35.71 -19.97 -16.06
CA GLU A 134 34.34 -19.49 -16.24
C GLU A 134 33.32 -20.40 -15.56
N ILE A 135 33.41 -21.72 -15.76
CA ILE A 135 32.47 -22.68 -15.17
C ILE A 135 32.59 -22.70 -13.64
N GLY A 136 33.82 -22.68 -13.12
CA GLY A 136 34.07 -22.60 -11.68
C GLY A 136 33.52 -21.31 -11.07
N THR A 137 33.79 -20.18 -11.71
CA THR A 137 33.31 -18.86 -11.26
C THR A 137 31.79 -18.81 -11.25
N LYS A 138 31.13 -19.29 -12.32
CA LYS A 138 29.65 -19.31 -12.40
C LYS A 138 29.01 -20.15 -11.30
N LYS A 139 29.54 -21.33 -11.01
CA LYS A 139 29.02 -22.19 -9.92
C LYS A 139 29.19 -21.54 -8.56
N VAL A 140 30.36 -20.98 -8.28
CA VAL A 140 30.63 -20.38 -6.96
C VAL A 140 29.85 -19.10 -6.73
N ILE A 141 29.67 -18.28 -7.78
CA ILE A 141 28.79 -17.13 -7.73
C ILE A 141 27.35 -17.57 -7.49
N ASN A 142 26.84 -18.57 -8.21
CA ASN A 142 25.44 -19.01 -8.03
C ASN A 142 25.17 -19.60 -6.65
N ASP A 143 26.03 -20.51 -6.19
CA ASP A 143 25.69 -21.41 -5.09
C ASP A 143 26.24 -20.97 -3.73
N HIS A 144 27.22 -20.04 -3.70
CA HIS A 144 28.05 -19.82 -2.50
C HIS A 144 28.36 -18.35 -2.16
N SER A 145 27.64 -17.39 -2.72
CA SER A 145 27.74 -15.98 -2.31
C SER A 145 26.37 -15.39 -2.03
N THR A 146 26.26 -14.48 -1.07
CA THR A 146 25.04 -13.69 -0.83
C THR A 146 25.09 -12.38 -1.62
N ILE A 147 26.30 -11.84 -1.84
CA ILE A 147 26.54 -10.56 -2.52
C ILE A 147 27.59 -10.72 -3.62
N GLY A 148 27.42 -10.05 -4.76
CA GLY A 148 28.45 -9.89 -5.79
C GLY A 148 29.21 -8.55 -5.68
N LEU A 149 30.52 -8.56 -5.86
CA LEU A 149 31.33 -7.35 -6.06
C LEU A 149 32.09 -7.48 -7.37
N VAL A 150 31.74 -6.65 -8.35
CA VAL A 150 32.44 -6.60 -9.64
C VAL A 150 33.60 -5.61 -9.54
N VAL A 151 34.84 -6.09 -9.59
CA VAL A 151 36.02 -5.21 -9.58
C VAL A 151 36.52 -4.99 -11.01
N THR A 152 36.41 -3.76 -11.47
CA THR A 152 36.93 -3.28 -12.77
C THR A 152 37.96 -2.17 -12.55
N THR A 153 38.53 -1.60 -13.63
CA THR A 153 39.52 -0.53 -13.55
C THR A 153 39.40 0.44 -14.71
N ASP A 154 39.82 1.69 -14.49
CA ASP A 154 40.03 2.73 -15.50
C ASP A 154 41.34 2.54 -16.29
N GLY A 155 42.13 1.51 -15.95
CA GLY A 155 43.43 1.21 -16.55
C GLY A 155 44.61 1.87 -15.83
N SER A 156 44.38 2.76 -14.86
CA SER A 156 45.45 3.49 -14.15
C SER A 156 46.34 2.59 -13.28
N ILE A 157 45.81 1.45 -12.83
CA ILE A 157 46.49 0.54 -11.91
C ILE A 157 47.39 -0.50 -12.62
N THR A 158 47.35 -0.58 -13.96
CA THR A 158 48.12 -1.56 -14.74
C THR A 158 48.65 -0.98 -16.07
N ASP A 159 49.48 -1.76 -16.75
CA ASP A 159 49.92 -1.46 -18.13
C ASP A 159 48.85 -1.76 -19.20
N ILE A 160 47.64 -2.19 -18.83
CA ILE A 160 46.57 -2.58 -19.76
C ILE A 160 45.58 -1.41 -19.91
N PRO A 161 45.26 -0.98 -21.15
CA PRO A 161 44.31 0.10 -21.38
C PRO A 161 42.88 -0.31 -21.01
N ARG A 162 42.06 0.68 -20.61
CA ARG A 162 40.64 0.50 -20.24
C ARG A 162 39.84 -0.29 -21.27
N ASP A 163 40.05 -0.03 -22.56
CA ASP A 163 39.31 -0.64 -23.67
C ASP A 163 39.32 -2.17 -23.62
N ASN A 164 40.43 -2.77 -23.15
CA ASN A 164 40.56 -4.22 -23.06
C ASN A 164 39.71 -4.82 -21.93
N TYR A 165 39.29 -4.01 -20.96
CA TYR A 165 38.47 -4.42 -19.82
C TYR A 165 36.97 -4.33 -20.09
N VAL A 166 36.53 -3.61 -21.13
CA VAL A 166 35.11 -3.33 -21.39
C VAL A 166 34.32 -4.60 -21.72
N GLU A 167 34.80 -5.40 -22.67
CA GLU A 167 34.14 -6.64 -23.09
C GLU A 167 34.02 -7.68 -21.94
N PRO A 168 35.10 -7.97 -21.19
CA PRO A 168 35.02 -8.86 -20.02
C PRO A 168 34.12 -8.31 -18.89
N GLU A 169 34.11 -7.00 -18.65
CA GLU A 169 33.24 -6.35 -17.67
C GLU A 169 31.76 -6.49 -18.04
N GLU A 170 31.39 -6.17 -19.28
CA GLU A 170 30.00 -6.32 -19.77
C GLU A 170 29.49 -7.74 -19.58
N ARG A 171 30.36 -8.73 -19.84
CA ARG A 171 30.05 -10.14 -19.67
C ARG A 171 29.77 -10.50 -18.21
N VAL A 172 30.63 -10.09 -17.28
CA VAL A 172 30.43 -10.35 -15.83
C VAL A 172 29.12 -9.74 -15.36
N VAL A 173 28.87 -8.48 -15.72
CA VAL A 173 27.67 -7.75 -15.33
C VAL A 173 26.42 -8.46 -15.86
N LYS A 174 26.45 -8.90 -17.12
CA LYS A 174 25.33 -9.64 -17.72
C LYS A 174 25.06 -10.95 -16.97
N GLU A 175 26.11 -11.72 -16.68
CA GLU A 175 25.97 -12.99 -15.96
C GLU A 175 25.38 -12.79 -14.55
N LEU A 176 25.81 -11.76 -13.82
CA LEU A 176 25.24 -11.43 -12.50
C LEU A 176 23.76 -10.99 -12.56
N LYS A 177 23.38 -10.26 -13.62
CA LYS A 177 21.98 -9.88 -13.84
C LYS A 177 21.10 -11.08 -14.18
N ASP A 178 21.60 -11.99 -15.03
CA ASP A 178 20.87 -13.19 -15.45
C ASP A 178 20.54 -14.11 -14.27
N ILE A 179 21.42 -14.13 -13.25
CA ILE A 179 21.24 -14.93 -12.02
C ILE A 179 20.50 -14.16 -10.91
N GLN A 180 20.10 -12.91 -11.16
CA GLN A 180 19.39 -12.03 -10.21
C GLN A 180 20.12 -11.83 -8.88
N LYS A 181 21.45 -11.86 -8.89
CA LYS A 181 22.23 -11.66 -7.67
C LYS A 181 22.40 -10.17 -7.40
N PRO A 182 22.25 -9.67 -6.16
CA PRO A 182 22.58 -8.29 -5.83
C PRO A 182 24.09 -8.06 -5.96
N PHE A 183 24.49 -7.00 -6.66
CA PHE A 183 25.90 -6.64 -6.81
C PHE A 183 26.11 -5.15 -7.00
N ILE A 184 27.35 -4.70 -6.73
CA ILE A 184 27.82 -3.36 -7.11
C ILE A 184 29.13 -3.46 -7.90
N ILE A 185 29.51 -2.37 -8.55
CA ILE A 185 30.76 -2.28 -9.30
C ILE A 185 31.76 -1.41 -8.53
N LEU A 186 32.96 -1.97 -8.29
CA LEU A 186 34.12 -1.25 -7.78
C LEU A 186 35.01 -0.86 -8.96
N LEU A 187 35.07 0.43 -9.26
CA LEU A 187 35.99 1.00 -10.23
C LEU A 187 37.33 1.29 -9.54
N ASN A 188 38.27 0.35 -9.64
CA ASN A 188 39.58 0.49 -9.03
C ASN A 188 40.49 1.42 -9.84
N THR A 189 41.00 2.46 -9.20
CA THR A 189 41.81 3.51 -9.82
C THR A 189 42.87 4.06 -8.87
N THR A 190 43.95 4.62 -9.40
CA THR A 190 44.89 5.42 -8.58
C THR A 190 44.33 6.80 -8.23
N HIS A 191 43.32 7.29 -8.95
CA HIS A 191 42.77 8.65 -8.86
C HIS A 191 41.22 8.65 -8.78
N PRO A 192 40.63 8.28 -7.63
CA PRO A 192 39.17 8.19 -7.48
C PRO A 192 38.43 9.53 -7.60
N GLU A 193 39.11 10.63 -7.28
CA GLU A 193 38.52 11.99 -7.28
C GLU A 193 38.68 12.73 -8.62
N ASP A 194 39.38 12.14 -9.60
CA ASP A 194 39.60 12.78 -10.90
C ASP A 194 38.28 12.89 -11.67
N ALA A 195 38.11 13.99 -12.40
CA ALA A 195 36.88 14.28 -13.14
C ALA A 195 36.56 13.20 -14.18
N ASP A 196 37.58 12.65 -14.86
CA ASP A 196 37.42 11.59 -15.85
C ASP A 196 36.99 10.27 -15.20
N THR A 197 37.53 9.93 -14.03
CA THR A 197 37.12 8.75 -13.25
C THR A 197 35.68 8.87 -12.79
N ILE A 198 35.28 10.02 -12.24
CA ILE A 198 33.91 10.27 -11.78
C ILE A 198 32.93 10.18 -12.96
N LYS A 199 33.32 10.73 -14.12
CA LYS A 199 32.53 10.65 -15.34
C LYS A 199 32.38 9.20 -15.80
N LEU A 200 33.47 8.43 -15.85
CA LEU A 200 33.44 7.01 -16.18
C LEU A 200 32.53 6.23 -15.21
N GLY A 201 32.64 6.50 -13.91
CA GLY A 201 31.79 5.88 -12.89
C GLY A 201 30.29 6.11 -13.18
N LYS A 202 29.89 7.35 -13.49
CA LYS A 202 28.50 7.68 -13.86
C LYS A 202 28.06 7.04 -15.18
N GLU A 203 28.94 6.95 -16.16
CA GLU A 203 28.68 6.28 -17.43
C GLU A 203 28.40 4.79 -17.21
N LEU A 204 29.21 4.12 -16.37
CA LEU A 204 29.01 2.71 -16.00
C LEU A 204 27.74 2.51 -15.17
N GLU A 205 27.46 3.41 -14.23
CA GLU A 205 26.25 3.37 -13.40
C GLU A 205 24.98 3.49 -14.26
N THR A 206 24.99 4.39 -15.24
CA THR A 206 23.88 4.56 -16.18
C THR A 206 23.76 3.36 -17.14
N LYS A 207 24.89 2.89 -17.68
CA LYS A 207 24.94 1.79 -18.65
C LYS A 207 24.45 0.48 -18.03
N TYR A 208 24.85 0.20 -16.80
CA TYR A 208 24.55 -1.06 -16.13
C TYR A 208 23.41 -0.97 -15.14
N ASP A 209 22.88 0.21 -14.81
CA ASP A 209 21.81 0.39 -13.81
C ASP A 209 22.17 -0.26 -12.46
N VAL A 210 23.42 -0.05 -12.03
CA VAL A 210 24.03 -0.62 -10.83
C VAL A 210 24.98 0.42 -10.23
N PRO A 211 25.04 0.58 -8.89
CA PRO A 211 25.92 1.55 -8.25
C PRO A 211 27.38 1.28 -8.56
N VAL A 212 28.13 2.35 -8.82
CA VAL A 212 29.57 2.31 -9.04
C VAL A 212 30.28 3.06 -7.91
N VAL A 213 31.32 2.44 -7.36
CA VAL A 213 32.21 3.06 -6.35
C VAL A 213 33.59 3.19 -6.96
N ALA A 214 34.02 4.42 -7.22
CA ALA A 214 35.40 4.69 -7.61
C ALA A 214 36.27 4.69 -6.36
N VAL A 215 37.23 3.77 -6.28
CA VAL A 215 38.05 3.59 -5.07
C VAL A 215 39.48 3.25 -5.44
N ASN A 216 40.44 3.79 -4.69
CA ASN A 216 41.81 3.30 -4.73
C ASN A 216 41.94 2.12 -3.76
N VAL A 217 41.77 0.91 -4.28
CA VAL A 217 41.80 -0.31 -3.45
C VAL A 217 43.08 -0.41 -2.63
N LEU A 218 44.22 0.02 -3.18
CA LEU A 218 45.49 0.00 -2.44
C LEU A 218 45.51 0.96 -1.26
N LYS A 219 44.75 2.05 -1.28
CA LYS A 219 44.69 3.05 -0.20
C LYS A 219 43.37 3.04 0.57
N MET A 220 42.54 2.03 0.34
CA MET A 220 41.23 1.86 0.96
C MET A 220 41.32 1.88 2.50
N GLY A 221 40.40 2.59 3.14
CA GLY A 221 40.21 2.66 4.58
C GLY A 221 38.87 2.08 5.04
N THR A 222 38.55 2.26 6.32
CA THR A 222 37.30 1.76 6.92
C THR A 222 36.07 2.45 6.35
N ASP A 223 36.15 3.74 6.04
CA ASP A 223 34.98 4.48 5.53
C ASP A 223 34.63 4.08 4.09
N ASP A 224 35.62 3.74 3.26
CA ASP A 224 35.38 3.17 1.93
C ASP A 224 34.63 1.82 2.02
N ILE A 225 35.01 0.98 2.99
CA ILE A 225 34.32 -0.31 3.22
C ILE A 225 32.87 -0.07 3.64
N LYS A 226 32.62 0.89 4.54
CA LYS A 226 31.25 1.25 4.94
C LYS A 226 30.42 1.70 3.74
N GLU A 227 30.96 2.57 2.88
CA GLU A 227 30.26 3.03 1.68
C GLU A 227 29.94 1.86 0.73
N ILE A 228 30.90 0.95 0.52
CA ILE A 228 30.72 -0.26 -0.30
C ILE A 228 29.58 -1.12 0.26
N LEU A 229 29.60 -1.41 1.56
CA LEU A 229 28.57 -2.24 2.20
C LEU A 229 27.20 -1.56 2.22
N GLU A 230 27.15 -0.25 2.43
CA GLU A 230 25.91 0.53 2.36
C GLU A 230 25.30 0.45 0.96
N LYS A 231 26.09 0.69 -0.10
CA LYS A 231 25.61 0.57 -1.47
C LYS A 231 25.14 -0.84 -1.83
N VAL A 232 25.86 -1.87 -1.35
CA VAL A 232 25.43 -3.27 -1.48
C VAL A 232 24.08 -3.49 -0.81
N LEU A 233 23.88 -2.94 0.39
CA LEU A 233 22.66 -3.13 1.17
C LEU A 233 21.43 -2.63 0.41
N TYR A 234 21.53 -1.50 -0.30
CA TYR A 234 20.45 -0.95 -1.11
C TYR A 234 20.19 -1.68 -2.44
N GLU A 235 21.08 -2.60 -2.84
CA GLU A 235 20.89 -3.46 -4.02
C GLU A 235 20.17 -4.76 -3.70
N PHE A 236 19.97 -5.09 -2.43
CA PHE A 236 19.14 -6.23 -2.07
C PHE A 236 17.70 -6.04 -2.53
N PRO A 237 17.01 -7.14 -2.88
CA PRO A 237 15.63 -7.07 -3.29
C PRO A 237 14.74 -6.54 -2.17
N ILE A 238 13.67 -5.82 -2.50
CA ILE A 238 12.67 -5.46 -1.49
C ILE A 238 11.82 -6.69 -1.15
N THR A 239 11.45 -6.85 0.13
CA THR A 239 10.56 -7.93 0.60
C THR A 239 9.15 -7.42 0.83
N GLU A 240 9.02 -6.21 1.39
CA GLU A 240 7.73 -5.62 1.75
C GLU A 240 7.72 -4.11 1.49
N LEU A 241 6.65 -3.64 0.86
CA LEU A 241 6.37 -2.21 0.71
C LEU A 241 5.03 -1.89 1.39
N ASN A 242 5.11 -1.11 2.45
CA ASN A 242 3.95 -0.58 3.16
C ASN A 242 3.64 0.83 2.68
N ILE A 243 2.40 1.05 2.24
CA ILE A 243 1.92 2.35 1.78
C ILE A 243 0.74 2.77 2.64
N ASP A 244 0.96 3.78 3.47
CA ASP A 244 -0.05 4.36 4.36
C ASP A 244 -0.84 5.45 3.62
N PHE A 245 -2.15 5.28 3.55
CA PHE A 245 -3.09 6.27 3.02
C PHE A 245 -3.90 6.90 4.15
N PRO A 246 -4.57 8.05 3.91
CA PRO A 246 -5.52 8.59 4.86
C PRO A 246 -6.66 7.59 5.10
N ARG A 247 -6.91 7.24 6.37
CA ARG A 247 -7.87 6.21 6.78
C ARG A 247 -9.29 6.36 6.23
N TRP A 248 -9.69 7.57 5.84
CA TRP A 248 -11.01 7.79 5.25
C TRP A 248 -11.12 7.20 3.83
N VAL A 249 -10.00 7.00 3.13
CA VAL A 249 -9.97 6.33 1.82
C VAL A 249 -10.39 4.86 1.95
N ASP A 250 -10.12 4.22 3.08
CA ASP A 250 -10.48 2.82 3.34
C ASP A 250 -11.99 2.60 3.42
N VAL A 251 -12.75 3.64 3.78
CA VAL A 251 -14.21 3.62 3.87
C VAL A 251 -14.86 3.61 2.48
N LEU A 252 -14.12 4.01 1.44
CA LEU A 252 -14.65 4.03 0.07
C LEU A 252 -14.77 2.61 -0.49
N GLU A 253 -15.86 2.39 -1.21
CA GLU A 253 -16.10 1.17 -1.96
C GLU A 253 -14.97 0.88 -2.97
N ASN A 254 -14.77 -0.40 -3.28
CA ASN A 254 -13.65 -0.83 -4.11
C ASN A 254 -13.74 -0.33 -5.56
N ASP A 255 -14.94 -0.05 -6.05
CA ASP A 255 -15.23 0.49 -7.38
C ASP A 255 -15.17 2.03 -7.43
N HIS A 256 -15.03 2.70 -6.29
CA HIS A 256 -14.95 4.17 -6.23
C HIS A 256 -13.74 4.68 -7.02
N TRP A 257 -13.97 5.70 -7.86
CA TRP A 257 -13.00 6.22 -8.84
C TRP A 257 -11.67 6.65 -8.20
N LEU A 258 -11.70 7.25 -7.01
CA LEU A 258 -10.47 7.67 -6.30
C LEU A 258 -9.61 6.46 -5.95
N LYS A 259 -10.24 5.40 -5.41
CA LYS A 259 -9.55 4.19 -4.99
C LYS A 259 -8.96 3.47 -6.21
N GLN A 260 -9.70 3.41 -7.32
CA GLN A 260 -9.18 2.90 -8.60
C GLN A 260 -8.00 3.72 -9.12
N SER A 261 -8.07 5.05 -9.07
CA SER A 261 -6.97 5.92 -9.50
C SER A 261 -5.69 5.67 -8.68
N ILE A 262 -5.81 5.63 -7.35
CA ILE A 262 -4.70 5.35 -6.44
C ILE A 262 -4.11 3.96 -6.70
N MET A 263 -4.96 2.92 -6.76
CA MET A 263 -4.52 1.55 -6.99
C MET A 263 -3.82 1.37 -8.34
N ASN A 264 -4.26 2.09 -9.37
CA ASN A 264 -3.60 2.06 -10.67
C ASN A 264 -2.20 2.69 -10.60
N SER A 265 -2.03 3.81 -9.91
CA SER A 265 -0.71 4.41 -9.68
C SER A 265 0.21 3.50 -8.88
N ILE A 266 -0.30 2.82 -7.84
CA ILE A 266 0.48 1.83 -7.09
C ILE A 266 0.91 0.68 -8.01
N LYS A 267 0.00 0.07 -8.76
CA LYS A 267 0.30 -1.03 -9.69
C LYS A 267 1.35 -0.64 -10.72
N GLN A 268 1.28 0.57 -11.26
CA GLN A 268 2.30 1.08 -12.19
C GLN A 268 3.66 1.24 -11.51
N SER A 269 3.68 1.74 -10.26
CA SER A 269 4.91 1.99 -9.50
C SER A 269 5.65 0.72 -9.06
N ILE A 270 4.93 -0.41 -8.92
CA ILE A 270 5.50 -1.70 -8.48
C ILE A 270 6.21 -2.44 -9.63
N ASN A 271 5.86 -2.19 -10.89
CA ASN A 271 6.45 -2.90 -12.03
C ASN A 271 7.99 -2.73 -12.13
N ASP A 272 8.50 -1.60 -11.64
CA ASP A 272 9.93 -1.25 -11.65
C ASP A 272 10.57 -1.40 -10.26
N LEU A 273 9.85 -1.94 -9.27
CA LEU A 273 10.32 -2.03 -7.89
C LEU A 273 10.94 -3.40 -7.63
N PHE A 274 12.26 -3.48 -7.73
CA PHE A 274 13.01 -4.71 -7.47
C PHE A 274 13.91 -4.58 -6.24
N ARG A 275 14.57 -3.43 -6.07
CA ARG A 275 15.61 -3.20 -5.06
C ARG A 275 15.22 -2.08 -4.12
N LEU A 276 15.85 -2.01 -2.96
CA LEU A 276 15.63 -0.92 -1.99
C LEU A 276 15.95 0.47 -2.58
N ARG A 277 16.92 0.57 -3.48
CA ARG A 277 17.22 1.84 -4.18
C ARG A 277 16.02 2.37 -4.99
N ASP A 278 15.15 1.48 -5.48
CA ASP A 278 14.06 1.82 -6.39
C ASP A 278 12.89 2.50 -5.66
N ILE A 279 12.83 2.37 -4.33
CA ILE A 279 11.77 2.94 -3.47
C ILE A 279 11.57 4.43 -3.75
N LYS A 280 12.67 5.17 -3.96
CA LYS A 280 12.60 6.60 -4.25
C LYS A 280 11.87 6.89 -5.56
N LYS A 281 12.18 6.14 -6.61
CA LYS A 281 11.51 6.24 -7.92
C LYS A 281 10.03 5.84 -7.80
N THR A 282 9.72 4.77 -7.06
CA THR A 282 8.35 4.33 -6.78
C THR A 282 7.55 5.43 -6.06
N ALA A 283 8.12 6.07 -5.04
CA ALA A 283 7.48 7.17 -4.32
C ALA A 283 7.18 8.37 -5.25
N ASP A 284 8.11 8.72 -6.14
CA ASP A 284 7.93 9.78 -7.14
C ASP A 284 6.83 9.46 -8.16
N ILE A 285 6.71 8.20 -8.59
CA ILE A 285 5.63 7.75 -9.47
C ILE A 285 4.28 7.88 -8.76
N ILE A 286 4.15 7.45 -7.51
CA ILE A 286 2.90 7.58 -6.74
C ILE A 286 2.54 9.06 -6.55
N LYS A 287 3.54 9.91 -6.27
CA LYS A 287 3.35 11.36 -6.11
C LYS A 287 2.87 12.06 -7.38
N SER A 288 3.16 11.49 -8.55
CA SER A 288 2.69 12.04 -9.82
C SER A 288 1.17 11.92 -10.04
N ASN A 289 0.47 11.12 -9.23
CA ASN A 289 -0.98 11.01 -9.29
C ASN A 289 -1.65 12.34 -8.92
N GLU A 290 -2.60 12.79 -9.76
CA GLU A 290 -3.29 14.06 -9.59
C GLU A 290 -4.10 14.19 -8.28
N ASN A 291 -4.38 13.09 -7.59
CA ASN A 291 -5.13 13.08 -6.33
C ASN A 291 -4.20 13.12 -5.10
N MET A 292 -2.88 12.98 -5.30
CA MET A 292 -1.88 13.04 -4.25
C MET A 292 -1.36 14.48 -4.08
N ALA A 293 -1.14 14.89 -2.84
CA ALA A 293 -0.41 16.10 -2.49
C ALA A 293 1.07 15.80 -2.25
N ASP A 294 1.36 14.76 -1.48
CA ASP A 294 2.71 14.42 -1.10
C ASP A 294 2.86 12.93 -0.83
N VAL A 295 4.06 12.41 -1.05
CA VAL A 295 4.41 11.01 -0.78
C VAL A 295 5.79 11.04 -0.16
N VAL A 296 5.90 10.54 1.07
CA VAL A 296 7.11 10.65 1.89
C VAL A 296 7.52 9.25 2.35
N ILE A 297 8.79 8.91 2.11
CA ILE A 297 9.39 7.70 2.68
C ILE A 297 9.61 7.96 4.18
N LYS A 298 8.91 7.20 5.02
CA LYS A 298 8.98 7.32 6.49
C LYS A 298 10.18 6.59 7.06
N LYS A 299 10.33 5.34 6.65
CA LYS A 299 11.36 4.43 7.14
C LYS A 299 11.73 3.47 6.00
N ILE A 300 13.02 3.19 5.89
CA ILE A 300 13.53 2.03 5.16
C ILE A 300 14.25 1.19 6.19
N ASP A 301 13.93 -0.10 6.23
CA ASP A 301 14.60 -1.09 7.05
C ASP A 301 15.38 -2.03 6.10
N PRO A 302 16.67 -1.74 5.86
CA PRO A 302 17.40 -2.47 4.84
C PRO A 302 17.73 -3.90 5.25
N GLY A 303 17.79 -4.20 6.55
CA GLY A 303 18.01 -5.54 7.07
C GLY A 303 16.85 -6.47 6.78
N GLU A 304 15.63 -6.02 7.06
CA GLU A 304 14.41 -6.78 6.75
C GLU A 304 14.01 -6.68 5.27
N GLY A 305 14.48 -5.65 4.57
CA GLY A 305 14.08 -5.33 3.19
C GLY A 305 12.72 -4.65 3.12
N VAL A 306 12.30 -3.97 4.19
CA VAL A 306 10.96 -3.39 4.36
C VAL A 306 11.03 -1.88 4.16
N ALA A 307 10.03 -1.31 3.50
CA ALA A 307 9.91 0.14 3.34
C ALA A 307 8.51 0.63 3.70
N ASN A 308 8.45 1.78 4.38
CA ASN A 308 7.21 2.45 4.75
C ASN A 308 7.12 3.80 4.04
N ILE A 309 6.07 3.97 3.25
CA ILE A 309 5.75 5.21 2.54
C ILE A 309 4.43 5.76 3.08
N GLU A 310 4.38 7.05 3.40
CA GLU A 310 3.14 7.77 3.70
C GLU A 310 2.70 8.56 2.46
N ALA A 311 1.49 8.29 1.98
CA ALA A 311 0.87 9.03 0.88
C ALA A 311 -0.25 9.93 1.42
N LYS A 312 -0.20 11.22 1.05
CA LYS A 312 -1.20 12.22 1.44
C LYS A 312 -2.01 12.63 0.21
N THR A 313 -3.32 12.58 0.34
CA THR A 313 -4.25 13.08 -0.66
C THR A 313 -4.24 14.61 -0.72
N LYS A 314 -4.67 15.18 -1.84
CA LYS A 314 -4.86 16.62 -1.98
C LYS A 314 -5.80 17.20 -0.94
N GLU A 315 -5.49 18.42 -0.52
CA GLU A 315 -6.35 19.21 0.36
C GLU A 315 -7.72 19.43 -0.31
N GLY A 316 -8.78 19.39 0.48
CA GLY A 316 -10.16 19.50 -0.01
C GLY A 316 -10.73 18.22 -0.62
N LEU A 317 -9.92 17.22 -0.98
CA LEU A 317 -10.41 15.99 -1.61
C LEU A 317 -11.35 15.19 -0.71
N PHE A 318 -11.04 15.15 0.59
CA PHE A 318 -11.91 14.53 1.60
C PHE A 318 -13.31 15.15 1.60
N PHE A 319 -13.41 16.48 1.65
CA PHE A 319 -14.71 17.17 1.67
C PHE A 319 -15.45 17.04 0.35
N LYS A 320 -14.73 17.04 -0.78
CA LYS A 320 -15.32 16.78 -2.10
C LYS A 320 -15.99 15.41 -2.14
N ILE A 321 -15.26 14.36 -1.74
CA ILE A 321 -15.80 12.99 -1.77
C ILE A 321 -16.94 12.83 -0.76
N LEU A 322 -16.80 13.40 0.44
CA LEU A 322 -17.89 13.39 1.41
C LEU A 322 -19.14 14.09 0.88
N SER A 323 -18.97 15.17 0.11
CA SER A 323 -20.09 15.87 -0.52
C SER A 323 -20.76 15.02 -1.59
N ASP A 324 -19.96 14.35 -2.42
CA ASP A 324 -20.44 13.49 -3.51
C ASP A 324 -21.22 12.28 -2.95
N GLU A 325 -20.71 11.63 -1.89
CA GLU A 325 -21.34 10.48 -1.23
C GLU A 325 -22.61 10.85 -0.45
N CYS A 326 -22.62 12.01 0.23
CA CYS A 326 -23.78 12.44 1.01
C CYS A 326 -24.86 13.15 0.17
N GLY A 327 -24.54 13.54 -1.07
CA GLY A 327 -25.40 14.42 -1.89
C GLY A 327 -25.59 15.81 -1.27
N LEU A 328 -24.67 16.26 -0.42
CA LEU A 328 -24.75 17.54 0.30
C LEU A 328 -23.45 18.33 0.10
N GLU A 329 -23.55 19.64 -0.05
CA GLU A 329 -22.36 20.47 -0.27
C GLU A 329 -21.58 20.70 1.04
N ILE A 330 -20.35 20.19 1.12
CA ILE A 330 -19.44 20.34 2.25
C ILE A 330 -18.14 20.97 1.74
N ARG A 331 -17.88 22.24 2.10
CA ARG A 331 -16.68 22.97 1.63
C ARG A 331 -15.51 22.93 2.61
N GLY A 332 -15.71 22.40 3.82
CA GLY A 332 -14.69 22.32 4.85
C GLY A 332 -15.24 22.04 6.24
N ASP A 333 -14.38 22.17 7.26
CA ASP A 333 -14.67 21.80 8.65
C ASP A 333 -15.90 22.49 9.23
N ARG A 334 -16.08 23.79 8.92
CA ARG A 334 -17.21 24.57 9.44
C ARG A 334 -18.55 24.02 8.95
N ASP A 335 -18.62 23.69 7.66
CA ASP A 335 -19.84 23.20 7.03
C ASP A 335 -20.12 21.76 7.48
N LEU A 336 -19.07 20.94 7.61
CA LEU A 336 -19.16 19.60 8.21
C LEU A 336 -19.70 19.65 9.65
N MET A 337 -19.16 20.54 10.49
CA MET A 337 -19.60 20.69 11.88
C MET A 337 -21.06 21.17 11.99
N LYS A 338 -21.47 22.09 11.11
CA LYS A 338 -22.86 22.54 11.05
C LYS A 338 -23.78 21.39 10.64
N MET A 339 -23.41 20.65 9.61
CA MET A 339 -24.17 19.51 9.11
C MET A 339 -24.29 18.40 10.16
N MET A 340 -23.20 18.07 10.86
CA MET A 340 -23.23 17.06 11.93
C MET A 340 -24.17 17.46 13.08
N LYS A 341 -24.26 18.75 13.43
CA LYS A 341 -25.23 19.25 14.42
C LYS A 341 -26.67 19.10 13.92
N GLU A 342 -26.94 19.48 12.67
CA GLU A 342 -28.26 19.37 12.06
C GLU A 342 -28.70 17.90 11.94
N LEU A 343 -27.81 17.01 11.48
CA LEU A 343 -28.04 15.58 11.40
C LEU A 343 -28.23 14.94 12.78
N SER A 344 -27.44 15.34 13.78
CA SER A 344 -27.62 14.84 15.16
C SER A 344 -28.98 15.24 15.73
N TYR A 345 -29.42 16.48 15.50
CA TYR A 345 -30.74 16.94 15.91
C TYR A 345 -31.85 16.17 15.18
N ALA A 346 -31.78 16.09 13.84
CA ALA A 346 -32.75 15.37 13.03
C ALA A 346 -32.83 13.88 13.40
N LYS A 347 -31.68 13.24 13.64
CA LYS A 347 -31.60 11.86 14.11
C LYS A 347 -32.27 11.69 15.47
N SER A 348 -32.02 12.59 16.42
CA SER A 348 -32.63 12.53 17.75
C SER A 348 -34.15 12.66 17.72
N GLU A 349 -34.68 13.51 16.84
CA GLU A 349 -36.13 13.65 16.65
C GLU A 349 -36.72 12.43 15.92
N TYR A 350 -36.04 11.94 14.88
CA TYR A 350 -36.45 10.72 14.18
C TYR A 350 -36.44 9.48 15.09
N ASP A 351 -35.43 9.33 15.93
CA ASP A 351 -35.30 8.19 16.85
C ASP A 351 -36.45 8.14 17.88
N LYS A 352 -37.07 9.28 18.23
CA LYS A 352 -38.30 9.34 19.04
C LYS A 352 -39.54 8.85 18.28
N LEU A 353 -39.58 9.06 16.96
CA LEU A 353 -40.75 8.80 16.13
C LEU A 353 -40.72 7.43 15.45
N LYS A 354 -39.54 6.84 15.23
CA LYS A 354 -39.36 5.68 14.35
C LYS A 354 -40.27 4.50 14.67
N ASP A 355 -40.41 4.15 15.95
CA ASP A 355 -41.20 2.99 16.39
C ASP A 355 -42.71 3.26 16.17
N ALA A 356 -43.16 4.49 16.45
CA ALA A 356 -44.53 4.89 16.18
C ALA A 356 -44.84 4.92 14.67
N ILE A 357 -43.90 5.35 13.83
CA ILE A 357 -44.07 5.29 12.37
C ILE A 357 -44.19 3.83 11.89
N GLU A 358 -43.35 2.93 12.41
CA GLU A 358 -43.46 1.50 12.10
C GLU A 358 -44.79 0.89 12.56
N ASP A 359 -45.24 1.22 13.76
CA ASP A 359 -46.51 0.74 14.30
C ASP A 359 -47.69 1.28 13.51
N ALA A 360 -47.68 2.55 13.10
CA ALA A 360 -48.71 3.11 12.23
C ALA A 360 -48.76 2.36 10.88
N LYS A 361 -47.61 2.01 10.30
CA LYS A 361 -47.54 1.22 9.07
C LYS A 361 -48.12 -0.19 9.24
N LYS A 362 -47.87 -0.85 10.37
CA LYS A 362 -48.28 -2.26 10.62
C LYS A 362 -49.72 -2.38 11.13
N LYS A 363 -50.12 -1.54 12.09
CA LYS A 363 -51.38 -1.63 12.86
C LYS A 363 -52.40 -0.54 12.51
N GLY A 364 -52.01 0.44 11.70
CA GLY A 364 -52.84 1.61 11.37
C GLY A 364 -52.73 2.77 12.37
N VAL A 365 -52.19 2.53 13.56
CA VAL A 365 -51.94 3.56 14.59
C VAL A 365 -50.60 3.29 15.25
N GLY A 366 -49.80 4.35 15.42
CA GLY A 366 -48.59 4.36 16.22
C GLY A 366 -48.65 5.45 17.28
N VAL A 367 -48.02 5.19 18.42
CA VAL A 367 -48.01 6.12 19.56
C VAL A 367 -46.58 6.36 19.97
N VAL A 368 -46.20 7.62 20.04
CA VAL A 368 -44.93 8.05 20.61
C VAL A 368 -45.14 8.15 22.12
N PRO A 369 -44.48 7.30 22.93
CA PRO A 369 -44.62 7.36 24.37
C PRO A 369 -44.14 8.71 24.88
N ALA A 370 -44.81 9.23 25.92
CA ALA A 370 -44.37 10.44 26.59
C ALA A 370 -42.97 10.23 27.19
N SER A 371 -42.01 11.08 26.81
CA SER A 371 -40.69 11.07 27.43
C SER A 371 -40.76 11.63 28.85
N ILE A 372 -39.99 11.05 29.77
CA ILE A 372 -39.80 11.57 31.14
C ILE A 372 -39.29 13.02 31.08
N ASP A 373 -38.46 13.36 30.10
CA ASP A 373 -37.90 14.71 29.92
C ASP A 373 -38.97 15.76 29.59
N ASN A 374 -40.13 15.32 29.08
CA ASN A 374 -41.27 16.18 28.73
C ASN A 374 -42.42 16.08 29.76
N MET A 375 -42.15 15.47 30.93
CA MET A 375 -43.15 15.30 31.98
C MET A 375 -43.15 16.50 32.93
N GLU A 376 -44.28 17.20 33.00
CA GLU A 376 -44.49 18.29 33.95
C GLU A 376 -45.17 17.75 35.21
N PHE A 377 -44.57 18.01 36.37
CA PHE A 377 -45.10 17.57 37.66
C PHE A 377 -45.77 18.74 38.38
N GLU A 378 -47.07 18.64 38.65
CA GLU A 378 -47.79 19.64 39.42
C GLU A 378 -47.46 19.50 40.92
N LYS A 379 -47.64 20.60 41.68
CA LYS A 379 -47.41 20.58 43.13
C LYS A 379 -48.32 19.54 43.80
N PRO A 380 -47.78 18.67 44.69
CA PRO A 380 -48.59 17.71 45.43
C PRO A 380 -49.65 18.41 46.29
N GLU A 381 -50.89 17.93 46.23
CA GLU A 381 -51.99 18.45 47.03
C GLU A 381 -52.50 17.41 48.03
N ILE A 382 -52.73 17.80 49.28
CA ILE A 382 -53.38 16.92 50.26
C ILE A 382 -54.88 16.95 50.01
N VAL A 383 -55.45 15.79 49.72
CA VAL A 383 -56.89 15.61 49.48
C VAL A 383 -57.49 14.73 50.56
N ARG A 384 -58.70 15.08 50.99
CA ARG A 384 -59.44 14.30 51.99
C ARG A 384 -60.34 13.30 51.27
N GLN A 385 -60.12 12.02 51.51
CA GLN A 385 -60.92 10.94 50.94
C GLN A 385 -61.56 10.16 52.09
N GLY A 386 -62.85 10.45 52.36
CA GLY A 386 -63.55 9.93 53.53
C GLY A 386 -62.94 10.40 54.85
N GLY A 387 -62.56 9.45 55.71
CA GLY A 387 -61.92 9.69 57.01
C GLY A 387 -60.40 9.89 56.99
N SER A 388 -59.75 9.71 55.84
CA SER A 388 -58.28 9.71 55.70
C SER A 388 -57.79 10.85 54.80
N PHE A 389 -56.52 11.22 54.97
CA PHE A 389 -55.81 12.17 54.10
C PHE A 389 -54.96 11.39 53.09
N ALA A 390 -55.02 11.80 51.83
CA ALA A 390 -54.21 11.26 50.73
C ALA A 390 -53.44 12.40 50.05
N VAL A 391 -52.34 12.08 49.38
CA VAL A 391 -51.57 13.03 48.58
C VAL A 391 -51.90 12.78 47.11
N ARG A 392 -52.41 13.80 46.42
CA ARG A 392 -52.66 13.78 44.98
C ARG A 392 -51.40 14.25 44.27
N LEU A 393 -50.85 13.36 43.45
CA LEU A 393 -49.75 13.64 42.53
C LEU A 393 -50.33 13.73 41.12
N ARG A 394 -49.97 14.77 40.37
CA ARG A 394 -50.37 14.95 38.97
C ARG A 394 -49.14 15.17 38.13
N ALA A 395 -49.05 14.42 37.05
CA ALA A 395 -48.04 14.58 36.03
C ALA A 395 -48.72 14.60 34.67
N SER A 396 -48.29 15.50 33.79
CA SER A 396 -48.78 15.59 32.41
C SER A 396 -47.58 15.51 31.47
N ALA A 397 -47.77 14.90 30.31
CA ALA A 397 -46.75 14.86 29.27
C ALA A 397 -47.43 14.74 27.90
N PRO A 398 -46.95 15.46 26.88
CA PRO A 398 -47.51 15.36 25.54
C PRO A 398 -47.17 14.00 24.92
N SER A 399 -48.15 13.37 24.27
CA SER A 399 -47.97 12.20 23.40
C SER A 399 -48.31 12.56 21.96
N LEU A 400 -47.66 11.89 21.01
CA LEU A 400 -47.99 12.00 19.58
C LEU A 400 -48.62 10.70 19.11
N HIS A 401 -49.75 10.81 18.42
CA HIS A 401 -50.44 9.69 17.78
C HIS A 401 -50.35 9.84 16.27
N ILE A 402 -49.80 8.82 15.60
CA ILE A 402 -49.63 8.77 14.15
C ILE A 402 -50.65 7.78 13.59
N PHE A 403 -51.56 8.26 12.74
CA PHE A 403 -52.59 7.44 12.11
C PHE A 403 -52.25 7.22 10.64
N ARG A 404 -52.32 5.96 10.19
CA ARG A 404 -52.28 5.63 8.77
C ARG A 404 -53.70 5.77 8.22
N THR A 405 -53.87 6.62 7.22
CA THR A 405 -55.15 6.80 6.53
C THR A 405 -55.01 6.29 5.10
N ASP A 406 -55.81 5.30 4.76
CA ASP A 406 -55.84 4.75 3.41
C ASP A 406 -56.86 5.57 2.58
N VAL A 407 -56.38 6.33 1.58
CA VAL A 407 -57.22 7.20 0.74
C VAL A 407 -57.65 6.43 -0.51
N THR A 408 -58.95 6.28 -0.70
CA THR A 408 -59.53 5.69 -1.93
C THR A 408 -60.08 6.78 -2.85
N THR A 409 -59.71 6.71 -4.12
CA THR A 409 -60.20 7.62 -5.18
C THR A 409 -60.80 6.79 -6.29
N GLU A 410 -62.03 7.15 -6.67
CA GLU A 410 -62.71 6.62 -7.85
C GLU A 410 -62.64 7.68 -8.95
N VAL A 411 -62.30 7.26 -10.16
CA VAL A 411 -62.26 8.13 -11.35
C VAL A 411 -63.30 7.60 -12.32
N SER A 412 -64.32 8.40 -12.63
CA SER A 412 -65.37 8.08 -13.60
C SER A 412 -65.20 8.95 -14.84
N PRO A 413 -64.38 8.53 -15.83
CA PRO A 413 -64.21 9.31 -17.05
C PRO A 413 -65.53 9.36 -17.83
N ILE A 414 -65.86 10.52 -18.40
CA ILE A 414 -67.07 10.67 -19.21
C ILE A 414 -66.78 10.12 -20.61
N VAL A 415 -67.31 8.94 -20.91
CA VAL A 415 -67.10 8.25 -22.19
C VAL A 415 -68.33 8.41 -23.08
N GLY A 416 -68.46 9.57 -23.72
CA GLY A 416 -69.37 9.84 -24.85
C GLY A 416 -70.69 9.05 -24.90
N THR A 417 -70.84 8.19 -25.92
CA THR A 417 -72.02 7.34 -26.17
C THR A 417 -71.92 5.96 -25.51
N GLU A 418 -73.05 5.27 -25.34
CA GLU A 418 -73.13 3.93 -24.73
C GLU A 418 -72.18 2.92 -25.40
N LYS A 419 -72.14 2.89 -26.73
CA LYS A 419 -71.23 2.02 -27.49
C LYS A 419 -69.75 2.33 -27.21
N GLN A 420 -69.41 3.62 -27.07
CA GLN A 420 -68.03 4.03 -26.73
C GLN A 420 -67.65 3.64 -25.31
N SER A 421 -68.60 3.64 -24.37
CA SER A 421 -68.39 3.16 -23.01
C SER A 421 -68.13 1.65 -22.99
N GLU A 422 -68.89 0.86 -23.77
CA GLU A 422 -68.68 -0.59 -23.89
C GLU A 422 -67.32 -0.94 -24.51
N ASP A 423 -66.95 -0.27 -25.60
CA ASP A 423 -65.65 -0.47 -26.27
C ASP A 423 -64.49 -0.08 -25.34
N PHE A 424 -64.67 0.97 -24.53
CA PHE A 424 -63.68 1.39 -23.52
C PHE A 424 -63.51 0.37 -22.39
N VAL A 425 -64.60 -0.18 -21.86
CA VAL A 425 -64.54 -1.23 -20.83
C VAL A 425 -63.83 -2.47 -21.36
N LYS A 426 -64.12 -2.90 -22.60
CA LYS A 426 -63.42 -4.03 -23.23
C LYS A 426 -61.93 -3.75 -23.38
N TYR A 427 -61.57 -2.57 -23.87
CA TYR A 427 -60.17 -2.16 -24.03
C TYR A 427 -59.40 -2.20 -22.70
N ILE A 428 -59.95 -1.61 -21.63
CA ILE A 428 -59.31 -1.62 -20.31
C ILE A 428 -59.20 -3.05 -19.76
N THR A 429 -60.23 -3.88 -19.94
CA THR A 429 -60.22 -5.27 -19.49
C THR A 429 -59.15 -6.09 -20.21
N GLU A 430 -59.05 -5.95 -21.54
CA GLU A 430 -58.01 -6.62 -22.34
C GLU A 430 -56.60 -6.14 -21.95
N GLN A 431 -56.39 -4.85 -21.68
CA GLN A 431 -55.10 -4.37 -21.19
C GLN A 431 -54.78 -4.92 -19.79
N PHE A 432 -55.78 -5.09 -18.93
CA PHE A 432 -55.60 -5.59 -17.55
C PHE A 432 -55.19 -7.05 -17.52
N GLU A 433 -55.83 -7.86 -18.38
CA GLU A 433 -55.53 -9.28 -18.49
C GLU A 433 -54.15 -9.54 -19.11
N ASN A 434 -53.65 -8.64 -19.97
CA ASN A 434 -52.35 -8.78 -20.61
C ASN A 434 -51.19 -8.29 -19.72
N ASP A 435 -51.31 -7.11 -19.11
CA ASP A 435 -50.25 -6.52 -18.28
C ASP A 435 -50.83 -5.48 -17.29
N PRO A 436 -51.09 -5.88 -16.03
CA PRO A 436 -51.72 -5.02 -15.02
C PRO A 436 -50.98 -3.71 -14.73
N ASP A 437 -49.64 -3.71 -14.88
CA ASP A 437 -48.81 -2.54 -14.56
C ASP A 437 -48.84 -1.49 -15.68
N LYS A 438 -48.99 -1.91 -16.95
CA LYS A 438 -49.06 -1.00 -18.11
C LYS A 438 -50.36 -0.19 -18.21
N ILE A 439 -51.41 -0.60 -17.51
CA ILE A 439 -52.66 0.16 -17.46
C ILE A 439 -52.46 1.57 -16.91
N TRP A 440 -51.54 1.73 -15.95
CA TRP A 440 -51.28 3.03 -15.33
C TRP A 440 -50.69 4.05 -16.31
N GLU A 441 -49.96 3.56 -17.32
CA GLU A 441 -49.35 4.36 -18.40
C GLU A 441 -50.29 4.57 -19.60
N SER A 442 -51.43 3.86 -19.62
CA SER A 442 -52.39 3.93 -20.73
C SER A 442 -52.98 5.33 -20.83
N ASN A 443 -52.91 5.90 -22.03
CA ASN A 443 -53.35 7.26 -22.32
C ASN A 443 -54.86 7.28 -22.54
N ILE A 444 -55.58 7.97 -21.66
CA ILE A 444 -57.04 8.08 -21.64
C ILE A 444 -57.37 9.57 -21.73
N PHE A 445 -57.88 9.99 -22.89
CA PHE A 445 -58.26 11.38 -23.19
C PHE A 445 -57.13 12.42 -23.02
N GLY A 446 -55.89 12.06 -23.37
CA GLY A 446 -54.75 12.98 -23.38
C GLY A 446 -54.00 13.09 -22.05
N LYS A 447 -54.35 12.28 -21.05
CA LYS A 447 -53.60 12.08 -19.81
C LYS A 447 -53.45 10.58 -19.53
N SER A 448 -52.41 10.18 -18.79
CA SER A 448 -52.33 8.79 -18.32
C SER A 448 -53.38 8.52 -17.24
N LEU A 449 -53.81 7.27 -17.08
CA LEU A 449 -54.67 6.87 -15.97
C LEU A 449 -54.02 7.22 -14.61
N SER A 450 -52.70 7.08 -14.51
CA SER A 450 -51.95 7.43 -13.30
C SER A 450 -52.07 8.92 -12.95
N ASP A 451 -52.10 9.81 -13.94
CA ASP A 451 -52.26 11.26 -13.72
C ASP A 451 -53.66 11.60 -13.24
N LEU A 452 -54.69 10.97 -13.83
CA LEU A 452 -56.09 11.16 -13.42
C LEU A 452 -56.32 10.70 -11.97
N VAL A 453 -55.74 9.57 -11.59
CA VAL A 453 -55.81 9.05 -10.22
C VAL A 453 -55.00 9.92 -9.24
N LYS A 454 -53.79 10.37 -9.61
CA LYS A 454 -52.98 11.28 -8.80
C LYS A 454 -53.69 12.62 -8.55
N GLU A 455 -54.33 13.20 -9.58
CA GLU A 455 -55.13 14.43 -9.43
C GLU A 455 -56.30 14.21 -8.47
N GLY A 456 -57.03 13.09 -8.61
CA GLY A 456 -58.13 12.74 -7.71
C GLY A 456 -57.66 12.47 -6.26
N MET A 457 -56.48 11.85 -6.08
CA MET A 457 -55.86 11.67 -4.76
C MET A 457 -55.38 12.98 -4.15
N GLN A 458 -54.71 13.86 -4.90
CA GLN A 458 -54.23 15.15 -4.39
C GLN A 458 -55.37 16.03 -3.88
N ASN A 459 -56.52 16.02 -4.56
CA ASN A 459 -57.71 16.75 -4.12
C ASN A 459 -58.29 16.20 -2.80
N LYS A 460 -58.20 14.88 -2.54
CA LYS A 460 -58.67 14.24 -1.29
C LYS A 460 -57.64 14.28 -0.15
N LEU A 461 -56.35 14.36 -0.47
CA LEU A 461 -55.25 14.52 0.48
C LEU A 461 -55.19 15.94 1.10
N GLY A 462 -56.13 16.82 0.74
CA GLY A 462 -56.30 18.12 1.35
C GLY A 462 -56.34 18.03 2.88
N LYS A 463 -55.79 19.06 3.55
CA LYS A 463 -55.69 19.12 5.02
C LYS A 463 -57.05 18.80 5.65
N ILE A 464 -57.05 17.91 6.66
CA ILE A 464 -58.20 17.78 7.56
C ILE A 464 -58.52 19.19 8.08
N PRO A 465 -59.76 19.68 7.92
CA PRO A 465 -60.13 21.01 8.39
C PRO A 465 -59.73 21.22 9.85
N GLU A 466 -59.24 22.41 10.20
CA GLU A 466 -58.66 22.68 11.53
C GLU A 466 -59.67 22.41 12.66
N ASN A 467 -60.93 22.78 12.45
CA ASN A 467 -62.03 22.50 13.39
C ASN A 467 -62.25 20.99 13.61
N VAL A 468 -62.09 20.16 12.58
CA VAL A 468 -62.22 18.69 12.68
C VAL A 468 -60.98 18.11 13.37
N SER A 469 -59.78 18.61 13.06
CA SER A 469 -58.53 18.20 13.70
C SER A 469 -58.53 18.47 15.21
N ILE A 470 -59.01 19.65 15.63
CA ILE A 470 -59.15 19.99 17.05
C ILE A 470 -60.13 19.05 17.75
N ARG A 471 -61.31 18.79 17.15
CA ARG A 471 -62.31 17.86 17.72
C ARG A 471 -61.77 16.43 17.84
N LEU A 472 -61.04 15.95 16.83
CA LEU A 472 -60.39 14.64 16.86
C LEU A 472 -59.35 14.57 17.97
N ARG A 473 -58.49 15.59 18.10
CA ARG A 473 -57.51 15.69 19.19
C ARG A 473 -58.19 15.67 20.56
N ASP A 474 -59.19 16.53 20.80
CA ASP A 474 -59.88 16.62 22.09
C ASP A 474 -60.59 15.31 22.45
N THR A 475 -61.12 14.62 21.44
CA THR A 475 -61.74 13.30 21.60
C THR A 475 -60.69 12.28 22.02
N LEU A 476 -59.56 12.21 21.31
CA LEU A 476 -58.44 11.31 21.65
C LEU A 476 -57.88 11.59 23.05
N GLU A 477 -57.71 12.86 23.41
CA GLU A 477 -57.22 13.27 24.73
C GLU A 477 -58.15 12.79 25.84
N ARG A 478 -59.48 12.89 25.66
CA ARG A 478 -60.45 12.34 26.61
C ARG A 478 -60.37 10.82 26.72
N ILE A 479 -60.23 10.07 25.62
CA ILE A 479 -60.10 8.60 25.68
C ILE A 479 -58.90 8.20 26.54
N VAL A 480 -57.76 8.86 26.28
CA VAL A 480 -56.49 8.52 26.91
C VAL A 480 -56.53 8.85 28.40
N ASN A 481 -57.13 9.99 28.78
CA ASN A 481 -57.20 10.45 30.17
C ASN A 481 -58.29 9.77 31.00
N ASP A 482 -59.50 9.57 30.43
CA ASP A 482 -60.66 9.09 31.18
C ASP A 482 -60.72 7.56 31.30
N GLY A 483 -59.82 6.85 30.60
CA GLY A 483 -59.57 5.42 30.83
C GLY A 483 -60.80 4.54 30.60
N GLY A 484 -61.07 4.21 29.33
CA GLY A 484 -61.99 3.12 28.97
C GLY A 484 -63.43 3.57 28.75
N GLY A 485 -63.75 3.76 27.47
CA GLY A 485 -65.12 3.90 26.97
C GLY A 485 -65.11 3.80 25.45
N GLY A 486 -66.06 3.06 24.88
CA GLY A 486 -66.27 3.08 23.43
C GLY A 486 -66.70 4.47 22.97
N ILE A 487 -66.19 4.93 21.82
CA ILE A 487 -66.63 6.20 21.22
C ILE A 487 -67.77 5.96 20.26
N ILE A 488 -68.80 6.80 20.38
CA ILE A 488 -69.78 7.01 19.33
C ILE A 488 -69.47 8.36 18.70
N CYS A 489 -68.95 8.34 17.47
CA CYS A 489 -68.70 9.55 16.69
C CYS A 489 -69.84 9.70 15.67
N ILE A 490 -70.60 10.79 15.75
CA ILE A 490 -71.64 11.13 14.78
C ILE A 490 -71.03 12.13 13.79
N ILE A 491 -70.82 11.66 12.56
CA ILE A 491 -70.38 12.50 11.44
C ILE A 491 -71.66 13.01 10.75
N LEU A 492 -71.79 14.33 10.63
CA LEU A 492 -72.95 14.99 10.02
C LEU A 492 -72.78 15.16 8.51
#